data_AF-I0K5H2-F1
#
_entry.id   AF-I0K5H2-F1
#
_cell.length_a   1.000
_cell.length_b   1.000
_cell.length_c   1.000
_cell.angle_alpha   90.00
_cell.angle_beta   90.00
_cell.angle_gamma   90.00
#
_symmetry.space_group_name_H-M   'P 1'
#
loop_
_entity.id
_entity.type
_entity.pdbx_description
1 polymer ?
#
loop_
_entity_poly.entity_id
_entity_poly.type
_entity_poly.pdbx_seq_one_letter_code
_entity_poly.pdbx_strand_id
1 'polypeptide(L)'
;MESLAIVYACGVHSLGLALFHAAFWRIFRWRHDLQTSSLPTRAIIQIANLRLIHVFLLAAVLCFGFPDELLQTNLGRTYIIGMALFWLGRTIEQFIFLPYNRFFVHLLTAVFLLGAVLFALPVLL
;
A
#
# COMPACT_ATOMS: atom_id res chain seq x y z
N MET A 1 -1.58 19.70 -14.96
CA MET A 1 -0.17 19.45 -14.57
C MET A 1 -0.04 19.02 -13.12
N GLU A 2 -0.69 19.72 -12.18
CA GLU A 2 -0.62 19.37 -10.74
C GLU A 2 -1.17 17.96 -10.44
N SER A 3 -2.35 17.60 -10.96
CA SER A 3 -2.95 16.28 -10.73
C SER A 3 -2.11 15.13 -11.31
N LEU A 4 -1.40 15.37 -12.41
CA LEU A 4 -0.50 14.38 -13.02
C LEU A 4 0.71 14.08 -12.11
N ALA A 5 1.32 15.13 -11.55
CA ALA A 5 2.42 14.99 -10.62
C ALA A 5 1.99 14.22 -9.35
N ILE A 6 0.76 14.46 -8.86
CA ILE A 6 0.21 13.72 -7.72
C ILE A 6 0.03 12.24 -8.06
N VAL A 7 -0.48 11.89 -9.25
CA VAL A 7 -0.61 10.49 -9.68
C VAL A 7 0.76 9.80 -9.75
N TYR A 8 1.80 10.47 -10.26
CA TYR A 8 3.15 9.91 -10.20
C TYR A 8 3.66 9.71 -8.77
N ALA A 9 3.34 10.63 -7.85
CA ALA A 9 3.66 10.44 -6.43
C ALA A 9 2.93 9.22 -5.84
N CYS A 10 1.67 8.96 -6.21
CA CYS A 10 0.96 7.73 -5.86
C CYS A 10 1.69 6.47 -6.36
N GLY A 11 2.24 6.53 -7.57
CA GLY A 11 3.06 5.46 -8.15
C GLY A 11 4.33 5.20 -7.35
N VAL A 12 5.07 6.26 -6.99
CA VAL A 12 6.30 6.16 -6.17
C VAL A 12 5.98 5.59 -4.79
N HIS A 13 4.90 6.05 -4.16
CA HIS A 13 4.41 5.53 -2.88
C HIS A 13 4.11 4.03 -2.97
N SER A 14 3.35 3.61 -3.97
CA SER A 14 2.96 2.22 -4.17
C SER A 14 4.18 1.32 -4.43
N LEU A 15 5.11 1.77 -5.29
CA LEU A 15 6.34 1.04 -5.57
C LEU A 15 7.22 0.91 -4.31
N GLY A 16 7.35 1.99 -3.54
CA GLY A 16 8.08 1.99 -2.27
C GLY A 16 7.51 0.96 -1.29
N LEU A 17 6.19 0.86 -1.18
CA LEU A 17 5.54 -0.14 -0.33
C LEU A 17 5.65 -1.57 -0.87
N ALA A 18 5.62 -1.77 -2.18
CA ALA A 18 5.93 -3.08 -2.77
C ALA A 18 7.32 -3.57 -2.36
N LEU A 19 8.33 -2.70 -2.47
CA LEU A 19 9.72 -3.01 -2.09
C LEU A 19 9.86 -3.21 -0.58
N PHE A 20 9.18 -2.40 0.22
CA PHE A 20 9.14 -2.57 1.68
C PHE A 20 8.58 -3.95 2.07
N HIS A 21 7.46 -4.36 1.48
CA HIS A 21 6.87 -5.70 1.70
C HIS A 21 7.77 -6.83 1.18
N ALA A 22 8.48 -6.62 0.07
CA ALA A 22 9.49 -7.57 -0.44
C ALA A 22 10.64 -7.77 0.56
N ALA A 23 10.94 -6.77 1.40
CA ALA A 23 11.96 -6.86 2.42
C ALA A 23 11.51 -7.55 3.72
N PHE A 24 10.22 -7.89 3.88
CA PHE A 24 9.69 -8.44 5.14
C PHE A 24 10.36 -9.74 5.59
N TRP A 25 10.73 -10.61 4.64
CA TRP A 25 11.48 -11.82 4.93
C TRP A 25 12.80 -11.55 5.66
N ARG A 26 13.44 -10.42 5.37
CA ARG A 26 14.68 -9.99 6.00
C ARG A 26 14.41 -9.17 7.27
N ILE A 27 13.57 -8.14 7.18
CA ILE A 27 13.29 -7.20 8.29
C ILE A 27 12.72 -7.94 9.50
N PHE A 28 11.74 -8.82 9.27
CA PHE A 28 11.04 -9.56 10.32
C PHE A 28 11.53 -11.00 10.48
N ARG A 29 12.66 -11.36 9.84
CA ARG A 29 13.27 -12.70 9.91
C ARG A 29 12.26 -13.85 9.71
N TRP A 30 11.26 -13.66 8.82
CA TRP A 30 10.12 -14.58 8.69
C TRP A 30 10.48 -16.04 8.42
N ARG A 31 11.66 -16.29 7.84
CA ARG A 31 12.17 -17.66 7.66
C ARG A 31 12.33 -18.41 8.99
N HIS A 32 12.67 -17.70 10.06
CA HIS A 32 12.82 -18.23 11.41
C HIS A 32 11.51 -18.05 12.20
N ASP A 33 10.99 -16.83 12.24
CA ASP A 33 9.89 -16.48 13.16
C ASP A 33 8.56 -17.13 12.80
N LEU A 34 8.32 -17.48 11.52
CA LEU A 34 7.10 -18.21 11.13
C LEU A 34 7.21 -19.73 11.32
N GLN A 35 8.38 -20.29 11.64
CA GLN A 35 8.54 -21.75 11.83
C GLN A 35 7.77 -22.27 13.03
N THR A 36 7.58 -21.42 14.04
CA THR A 36 6.80 -21.74 15.25
C THR A 36 5.30 -21.80 15.00
N SER A 37 4.82 -21.31 13.85
CA SER A 37 3.41 -21.34 13.46
C SER A 37 3.03 -22.62 12.69
N SER A 38 1.72 -22.92 12.66
CA SER A 38 1.19 -24.02 11.86
C SER A 38 1.47 -23.82 10.36
N LEU A 39 1.57 -24.93 9.60
CA LEU A 39 1.79 -24.86 8.16
C LEU A 39 0.74 -24.00 7.42
N PRO A 40 -0.58 -24.14 7.69
CA PRO A 40 -1.58 -23.28 7.05
C PRO A 40 -1.37 -21.80 7.37
N THR A 41 -1.15 -21.44 8.64
CA THR A 41 -0.92 -20.04 9.05
C THR A 41 0.27 -19.43 8.35
N ARG A 42 1.42 -20.13 8.34
CA ARG A 42 2.63 -19.66 7.65
C ARG A 42 2.39 -19.48 6.15
N ALA A 43 1.72 -20.44 5.50
CA ALA A 43 1.44 -20.36 4.07
C ALA A 43 0.52 -19.18 3.73
N ILE A 44 -0.55 -18.97 4.50
CA ILE A 44 -1.51 -17.89 4.28
C ILE A 44 -0.82 -16.52 4.39
N ILE A 45 0.00 -16.29 5.41
CA ILE A 45 0.73 -15.02 5.59
C ILE A 45 1.68 -14.76 4.40
N GLN A 46 2.37 -15.79 3.93
CA GLN A 46 3.30 -15.70 2.80
C GLN A 46 2.56 -15.36 1.50
N ILE A 47 1.46 -16.06 1.22
CA ILE A 47 0.62 -15.81 0.05
C ILE A 47 0.03 -14.40 0.11
N ALA A 48 -0.50 -13.98 1.27
CA ALA A 48 -1.05 -12.65 1.46
C ALA A 48 -0.01 -11.55 1.20
N ASN A 49 1.21 -11.70 1.73
CA ASN A 49 2.29 -10.74 1.48
C ASN A 49 2.66 -10.67 -0.01
N LEU A 50 2.75 -11.82 -0.69
CA LEU A 50 3.02 -11.86 -2.13
C LEU A 50 1.91 -11.19 -2.94
N ARG A 51 0.63 -11.40 -2.58
CA ARG A 51 -0.50 -10.75 -3.24
C ARG A 51 -0.51 -9.23 -3.00
N LEU A 52 -0.17 -8.78 -1.79
CA LEU A 52 -0.02 -7.34 -1.52
C LEU A 52 1.09 -6.70 -2.37
N ILE A 53 2.25 -7.35 -2.47
CA ILE A 53 3.34 -6.89 -3.35
C ILE A 53 2.83 -6.77 -4.80
N HIS A 54 2.09 -7.76 -5.30
CA HIS A 54 1.54 -7.71 -6.65
C HIS A 54 0.56 -6.54 -6.84
N VAL A 55 -0.35 -6.31 -5.88
CA VAL A 55 -1.30 -5.20 -5.95
C VAL A 55 -0.59 -3.84 -5.96
N PHE A 56 0.44 -3.66 -5.13
CA PHE A 56 1.20 -2.42 -5.09
C PHE A 56 2.05 -2.20 -6.34
N LEU A 57 2.63 -3.25 -6.92
CA LEU A 57 3.32 -3.15 -8.21
C LEU A 57 2.34 -2.80 -9.34
N LEU A 58 1.16 -3.42 -9.36
CA LEU A 58 0.11 -3.07 -10.33
C LEU A 58 -0.31 -1.60 -10.17
N ALA A 59 -0.51 -1.14 -8.94
CA ALA A 59 -0.83 0.27 -8.68
C ALA A 59 0.25 1.22 -9.19
N ALA A 60 1.53 0.89 -8.95
CA ALA A 60 2.65 1.66 -9.48
C ALA A 60 2.66 1.68 -11.01
N VAL A 61 2.48 0.54 -11.67
CA VAL A 61 2.41 0.43 -13.13
C VAL A 61 1.27 1.28 -13.69
N LEU A 62 0.08 1.24 -13.08
CA LEU A 62 -1.05 2.05 -13.52
C LEU A 62 -0.78 3.55 -13.36
N CYS A 63 -0.23 3.96 -12.21
CA CYS A 63 0.09 5.36 -11.95
C CYS A 63 1.17 5.92 -12.90
N PHE A 64 2.15 5.11 -13.29
CA PHE A 64 3.21 5.57 -14.20
C PHE A 64 2.86 5.42 -15.68
N GLY A 65 2.12 4.38 -16.05
CA GLY A 65 1.85 4.03 -17.45
C GLY A 65 0.54 4.59 -18.00
N PHE A 66 -0.46 4.82 -17.15
CA PHE A 66 -1.82 5.22 -17.56
C PHE A 66 -2.38 6.38 -16.73
N PRO A 67 -1.60 7.44 -16.45
CA PRO A 67 -2.04 8.48 -15.53
C PRO A 67 -3.21 9.31 -16.08
N ASP A 68 -3.29 9.51 -17.39
CA ASP A 68 -4.40 10.23 -18.01
C ASP A 68 -5.70 9.41 -17.95
N GLU A 69 -5.64 8.10 -18.21
CA GLU A 69 -6.80 7.22 -18.07
C GLU A 69 -7.29 7.14 -16.63
N LEU A 70 -6.36 7.12 -15.66
CA LEU A 70 -6.67 7.15 -14.25
C LEU A 70 -7.43 8.42 -13.83
N LEU A 71 -7.09 9.57 -14.43
CA LEU A 71 -7.70 10.86 -14.12
C LEU A 71 -9.01 11.11 -14.88
N GLN A 72 -9.08 10.71 -16.15
CA GLN A 72 -10.14 11.14 -17.07
C GLN A 72 -11.30 10.14 -17.18
N THR A 73 -11.07 8.86 -16.86
CA THR A 73 -12.11 7.83 -17.01
C THR A 73 -12.83 7.53 -15.70
N ASN A 74 -14.10 7.15 -15.78
CA ASN A 74 -14.86 6.72 -14.60
C ASN A 74 -14.23 5.50 -13.92
N LEU A 75 -13.70 4.55 -14.71
CA LEU A 75 -13.00 3.38 -14.17
C LEU A 75 -11.72 3.78 -13.44
N GLY A 76 -10.91 4.67 -14.05
CA GLY A 76 -9.69 5.21 -13.46
C GLY A 76 -9.94 5.93 -12.13
N ARG A 77 -10.92 6.84 -12.11
CA ARG A 77 -11.30 7.56 -10.88
C ARG A 77 -11.82 6.61 -9.82
N THR A 78 -12.60 5.60 -10.19
CA THR A 78 -13.07 4.56 -9.26
C THR A 78 -11.91 3.78 -8.67
N TYR A 79 -10.91 3.44 -9.48
CA TYR A 79 -9.68 2.79 -9.01
C TYR A 79 -8.91 3.67 -8.01
N ILE A 80 -8.69 4.95 -8.33
CA ILE A 80 -8.03 5.91 -7.44
C ILE A 80 -8.76 6.01 -6.09
N ILE A 81 -10.09 6.17 -6.11
CA ILE A 81 -10.91 6.21 -4.89
C ILE A 81 -10.79 4.90 -4.10
N GLY A 82 -10.84 3.75 -4.80
CA GLY A 82 -10.64 2.44 -4.19
C GLY A 82 -9.29 2.32 -3.47
N MET A 83 -8.22 2.85 -4.07
CA MET A 83 -6.90 2.89 -3.45
C MET A 83 -6.83 3.86 -2.25
N ALA A 84 -7.51 5.01 -2.32
CA ALA A 84 -7.61 5.92 -1.18
C ALA A 84 -8.30 5.24 0.02
N LEU A 85 -9.41 4.53 -0.24
CA LEU A 85 -10.14 3.76 0.78
C LEU A 85 -9.31 2.58 1.31
N PHE A 86 -8.56 1.89 0.45
CA PHE A 86 -7.62 0.84 0.87
C PHE A 86 -6.61 1.37 1.89
N TRP A 87 -5.99 2.52 1.62
CA TRP A 87 -5.00 3.12 2.52
C TRP A 87 -5.62 3.67 3.81
N LEU A 88 -6.83 4.23 3.74
CA LEU A 88 -7.58 4.64 4.91
C LEU A 88 -7.91 3.44 5.81
N GLY A 89 -8.41 2.35 5.21
CA GLY A 89 -8.65 1.08 5.91
C GLY A 89 -7.38 0.56 6.60
N ARG A 90 -6.25 0.48 5.86
CA ARG A 90 -4.95 0.11 6.44
C ARG A 90 -4.51 1.01 7.60
N THR A 91 -4.81 2.30 7.52
CA THR A 91 -4.53 3.26 8.61
C THR A 91 -5.36 2.94 9.84
N ILE A 92 -6.66 2.66 9.68
CA ILE A 92 -7.55 2.29 10.79
C ILE A 92 -7.12 0.95 11.42
N GLU A 93 -6.85 -0.05 10.60
CA GLU A 93 -6.36 -1.36 11.02
C GLU A 93 -5.07 -1.29 11.84
N GLN A 94 -4.23 -0.28 11.60
CA GLN A 94 -3.02 -0.05 12.39
C GLN A 94 -3.33 0.18 13.87
N PHE A 95 -4.40 0.89 14.18
CA PHE A 95 -4.82 1.16 15.56
C PHE A 95 -5.57 -0.01 16.19
N ILE A 96 -6.15 -0.91 15.38
CA ILE A 96 -6.90 -2.07 15.87
C ILE A 96 -5.95 -3.26 16.11
N PHE A 97 -5.12 -3.60 15.11
CA PHE A 97 -4.31 -4.81 15.10
C PHE A 97 -2.85 -4.57 15.50
N LEU A 98 -2.36 -3.32 15.49
CA LEU A 98 -1.00 -2.97 15.87
C LEU A 98 -0.91 -1.76 16.83
N PRO A 99 -1.61 -1.77 17.98
CA PRO A 99 -1.68 -0.64 18.92
C PRO A 99 -0.41 -0.49 19.79
N TYR A 100 0.78 -0.56 19.18
CA TYR A 100 2.05 -0.41 19.89
C TYR A 100 2.56 1.03 19.84
N ASN A 101 2.93 1.59 20.99
CA ASN A 101 3.56 2.91 21.07
C ASN A 101 5.07 2.83 20.77
N ARG A 102 5.42 2.71 19.48
CA ARG A 102 6.81 2.70 19.00
C ARG A 102 6.95 3.65 17.82
N PHE A 103 8.07 4.37 17.75
CA PHE A 103 8.33 5.34 16.68
C PHE A 103 8.11 4.77 15.27
N PHE A 104 8.65 3.58 14.99
CA PHE A 104 8.48 2.91 13.68
C PHE A 104 7.03 2.61 13.33
N VAL A 105 6.19 2.31 14.33
CA VAL A 105 4.75 2.06 14.11
C VAL A 105 4.07 3.35 13.70
N HIS A 106 4.37 4.47 14.37
CA HIS A 106 3.83 5.79 14.02
C HIS A 106 4.30 6.28 12.65
N LEU A 107 5.58 6.06 12.31
CA LEU A 107 6.11 6.34 10.98
C LEU A 107 5.34 5.55 9.91
N LEU A 108 5.08 4.27 10.15
CA LEU A 108 4.33 3.43 9.23
C LEU A 108 2.86 3.89 9.11
N THR A 109 2.22 4.29 10.21
CA THR A 109 0.89 4.91 10.19
C THR A 109 0.88 6.18 9.32
N ALA A 110 1.88 7.04 9.47
CA ALA A 110 1.99 8.27 8.67
C ALA A 110 2.14 7.96 7.17
N VAL A 111 2.87 6.91 6.81
CA VAL A 111 3.00 6.45 5.42
C VAL A 111 1.67 5.96 4.85
N PHE A 112 0.84 5.27 5.63
CA PHE A 112 -0.50 4.84 5.18
C PHE A 112 -1.46 6.01 5.05
N LEU A 113 -1.45 6.93 6.01
CA LEU A 113 -2.26 8.15 5.95
C LEU A 113 -1.86 9.01 4.74
N LEU A 114 -0.56 9.14 4.49
CA LEU A 114 -0.04 9.80 3.29
C LEU A 114 -0.56 9.13 2.01
N GLY A 115 -0.59 7.79 1.96
CA GLY A 115 -1.19 7.06 0.85
C GLY A 115 -2.67 7.41 0.64
N ALA A 116 -3.46 7.45 1.71
CA ALA A 116 -4.87 7.82 1.63
C ALA A 116 -5.07 9.24 1.09
N VAL A 117 -4.28 10.20 1.57
CA VAL A 117 -4.32 11.59 1.10
C VAL A 117 -3.86 11.69 -0.36
N LEU A 118 -2.72 11.09 -0.72
CA LEU A 118 -2.18 11.12 -2.08
C LEU A 118 -3.18 10.58 -3.10
N PHE A 119 -3.85 9.46 -2.80
CA PHE A 119 -4.86 8.91 -3.70
C PHE A 119 -6.19 9.67 -3.66
N ALA A 120 -6.53 10.40 -2.59
CA ALA A 120 -7.74 11.22 -2.57
C ALA A 120 -7.60 12.53 -3.36
N LEU A 121 -6.43 13.16 -3.31
CA LEU A 121 -6.19 14.50 -3.89
C LEU A 121 -6.53 14.63 -5.39
N PRO A 122 -6.16 13.69 -6.29
CA PRO A 122 -6.46 13.81 -7.72
C PRO A 122 -7.95 13.84 -8.06
N VAL A 123 -8.81 13.43 -7.13
CA VAL A 123 -10.27 13.41 -7.32
C VAL A 123 -10.93 14.67 -6.75
N LEU A 124 -10.26 15.35 -5.81
CA LEU A 124 -10.76 16.51 -5.09
C LEU A 124 -10.30 17.85 -5.69
N LEU A 125 -9.21 17.85 -6.45
CA LEU A 125 -8.64 19.00 -7.17
C LEU A 125 -9.04 18.96 -8.65
#